data_AF-A0A661E3J4-F1
#
_entry.id   AF-A0A661E3J4-F1
#
_cell.length_a   1.000
_cell.length_b   1.000
_cell.length_c   1.000
_cell.angle_alpha   90.00
_cell.angle_beta   90.00
_cell.angle_gamma   90.00
#
_symmetry.space_group_name_H-M   'P 1'
#
loop_
_entity.id
_entity.type
_entity.pdbx_description
1 polymer ?
#
loop_
_entity_poly.entity_id
_entity_poly.type
_entity_poly.pdbx_seq_one_letter_code
_entity_poly.pdbx_strand_id
1 'polypeptide(L)'
;WGGGAARTQGGRGNNGCRVGESILVTGMSQNLSRGSDTPLSAGTSILDGYVPQMDATIVTRMLNAGAVIAGKAACEAYCISGGSNTSWTGPIHNPHRRGYSAGGSSSGSAALVASGEVDMAIGCDQGGSVRMPAAACGIVGMKPTFGLVPYTGILGMEPNIDHTGPTTTTVADNALLLEVLAGADGLDTRQHSITVERYTEALGKDINGLRIGVVEEGFTHPGGDAVVNAKVRAAAERFRELGAEVADISIAAHSSAGALTFLLVQSMVETTFSTDGYGTGRRDLMAPDFLATHRRWRDRADELPVTAVLLMLLAKHMQNQVGYSLYAKGVNAVTGLRAAYD
;
A
#
# COMPACT_ATOMS: atom_id res chain seq x y z
N TRP A 1 2.80 25.67 -7.60
CA TRP A 1 3.10 26.98 -7.00
C TRP A 1 4.58 26.99 -6.71
N GLY A 2 5.31 27.96 -7.27
CA GLY A 2 6.78 27.99 -7.20
C GLY A 2 7.27 28.53 -5.87
N GLY A 3 7.97 27.67 -5.12
CA GLY A 3 8.76 28.03 -3.96
C GLY A 3 9.87 26.99 -3.83
N GLY A 4 11.07 27.33 -4.29
CA GLY A 4 12.22 26.44 -4.18
C GLY A 4 12.64 26.32 -2.71
N ALA A 5 12.37 25.17 -2.10
CA ALA A 5 12.97 24.80 -0.83
C ALA A 5 14.44 24.46 -1.10
N ALA A 6 15.35 25.27 -0.56
CA ALA A 6 16.77 24.97 -0.54
C ALA A 6 16.98 23.68 0.30
N ARG A 7 17.46 22.63 -0.35
CA ARG A 7 17.78 21.34 0.30
C ARG A 7 18.91 21.56 1.30
N THR A 8 18.63 21.41 2.58
CA THR A 8 19.68 21.18 3.58
C THR A 8 20.23 19.78 3.37
N GLN A 9 21.51 19.66 2.99
CA GLN A 9 22.22 18.38 3.02
C GLN A 9 22.41 17.96 4.49
N GLY A 10 21.39 17.32 5.07
CA GLY A 10 21.49 16.66 6.37
C GLY A 10 22.42 15.45 6.26
N GLY A 11 23.33 15.31 7.22
CA GLY A 11 24.20 14.14 7.32
C GLY A 11 23.39 12.84 7.49
N ARG A 12 23.92 11.73 6.94
CA ARG A 12 23.33 10.40 7.16
C ARG A 12 23.36 10.09 8.67
N GLY A 13 22.19 9.85 9.27
CA GLY A 13 22.13 9.26 10.61
C GLY A 13 22.65 7.82 10.54
N ASN A 14 23.19 7.31 11.65
CA ASN A 14 23.70 5.93 11.75
C ASN A 14 22.62 4.83 11.54
N ASN A 15 21.33 5.20 11.44
CA ASN A 15 20.19 4.28 11.52
C ASN A 15 19.27 4.27 10.28
N GLY A 16 19.74 4.69 9.10
CA GLY A 16 19.01 4.44 7.84
C GLY A 16 17.91 5.45 7.47
N CYS A 17 17.83 6.62 8.10
CA CYS A 17 17.12 7.79 7.55
C CYS A 17 18.07 9.00 7.60
N ARG A 18 17.94 10.00 6.72
CA ARG A 18 18.67 11.25 6.96
C ARG A 18 17.91 12.03 8.02
N VAL A 19 18.64 12.52 9.01
CA VAL A 19 18.05 13.29 10.12
C VAL A 19 17.31 14.49 9.54
N GLY A 20 16.03 14.64 9.89
CA GLY A 20 15.20 15.76 9.45
C GLY A 20 14.42 15.54 8.15
N GLU A 21 14.48 14.37 7.52
CA GLU A 21 13.59 14.04 6.40
C GLU A 21 12.13 14.01 6.83
N SER A 22 11.28 14.66 6.04
CA SER A 22 9.84 14.73 6.24
C SER A 22 9.16 13.50 5.64
N ILE A 23 8.47 12.74 6.49
CA ILE A 23 7.74 11.55 6.07
C ILE A 23 6.25 11.70 6.38
N LEU A 24 5.41 11.42 5.38
CA LEU A 24 3.98 11.25 5.59
C LEU A 24 3.63 9.80 5.83
N VAL A 25 2.62 9.59 6.64
CA VAL A 25 2.02 8.28 6.82
C VAL A 25 0.63 8.30 6.22
N THR A 26 0.23 7.22 5.57
CA THR A 26 -1.14 7.09 5.04
C THR A 26 -2.19 7.30 6.15
N GLY A 27 -3.35 7.85 5.78
CA GLY A 27 -4.50 8.05 6.66
C GLY A 27 -5.10 6.76 7.25
N MET A 28 -4.56 5.58 6.91
CA MET A 28 -4.88 4.28 7.50
C MET A 28 -4.01 3.91 8.71
N SER A 29 -2.86 4.55 8.88
CA SER A 29 -1.99 4.24 10.01
C SER A 29 -2.51 4.95 11.26
N GLN A 30 -2.47 4.22 12.38
CA GLN A 30 -2.74 4.71 13.73
C GLN A 30 -1.72 5.80 14.12
N ASN A 31 -1.59 6.16 15.38
CA ASN A 31 -1.05 7.47 15.78
C ASN A 31 0.35 7.78 15.20
N LEU A 32 0.63 9.07 14.97
CA LEU A 32 1.89 9.55 14.38
C LEU A 32 3.03 9.65 15.41
N SER A 33 2.67 9.71 16.69
CA SER A 33 3.53 9.55 17.86
C SER A 33 2.64 9.40 19.10
N ARG A 34 3.09 8.63 20.10
CA ARG A 34 2.37 8.43 21.37
C ARG A 34 2.05 9.79 21.99
N GLY A 35 0.77 10.06 22.20
CA GLY A 35 0.28 11.30 22.80
C GLY A 35 0.11 12.46 21.81
N SER A 36 0.26 12.24 20.50
CA SER A 36 -0.16 13.25 19.52
C SER A 36 -1.68 13.21 19.30
N ASP A 37 -2.27 14.40 19.16
CA ASP A 37 -3.71 14.58 18.92
C ASP A 37 -4.07 14.45 17.43
N THR A 38 -3.32 13.63 16.67
CA THR A 38 -3.52 13.55 15.21
C THR A 38 -4.71 12.64 14.88
N PRO A 39 -5.80 13.15 14.27
CA PRO A 39 -6.94 12.32 13.93
C PRO A 39 -6.62 11.32 12.83
N LEU A 40 -7.27 10.16 12.85
CA LEU A 40 -7.24 9.15 11.80
C LEU A 40 -8.60 9.11 11.10
N SER A 41 -8.64 9.38 9.79
CA SER A 41 -9.89 9.37 9.02
C SER A 41 -10.08 8.13 8.14
N ALA A 42 -9.02 7.41 7.74
CA ALA A 42 -9.09 6.31 6.76
C ALA A 42 -9.87 6.68 5.47
N GLY A 43 -9.85 7.96 5.08
CA GLY A 43 -10.60 8.48 3.94
C GLY A 43 -12.12 8.48 4.12
N THR A 44 -12.66 8.28 5.33
CA THR A 44 -14.10 8.17 5.61
C THR A 44 -14.56 9.17 6.68
N SER A 45 -15.81 9.63 6.61
CA SER A 45 -16.43 10.47 7.64
C SER A 45 -16.74 9.70 8.93
N ILE A 46 -16.76 8.37 8.87
CA ILE A 46 -17.08 7.51 10.02
C ILE A 46 -16.07 7.67 11.15
N LEU A 47 -14.80 7.89 10.79
CA LEU A 47 -13.69 8.04 11.73
C LEU A 47 -13.31 9.50 11.94
N ASP A 48 -14.11 10.45 11.47
CA ASP A 48 -13.82 11.87 11.67
C ASP A 48 -13.70 12.19 13.18
N GLY A 49 -12.64 12.92 13.53
CA GLY A 49 -12.27 13.24 14.90
C GLY A 49 -11.71 12.09 15.77
N TYR A 50 -11.57 10.87 15.25
CA TYR A 50 -10.99 9.76 16.02
C TYR A 50 -9.48 9.95 16.20
N VAL A 51 -8.99 9.96 17.44
CA VAL A 51 -7.56 10.06 17.77
C VAL A 51 -7.06 8.71 18.33
N PRO A 52 -6.19 8.00 17.60
CA PRO A 52 -5.70 6.70 18.05
C PRO A 52 -4.82 6.75 19.30
N GLN A 53 -4.95 5.74 20.16
CA GLN A 53 -4.18 5.64 21.42
C GLN A 53 -2.84 4.89 21.28
N MET A 54 -2.54 4.35 20.10
CA MET A 54 -1.30 3.63 19.82
C MET A 54 -0.67 4.07 18.51
N ASP A 55 0.65 4.05 18.45
CA ASP A 55 1.42 4.23 17.23
C ASP A 55 1.43 2.95 16.40
N ALA A 56 1.53 3.10 15.08
CA ALA A 56 1.92 1.99 14.21
C ALA A 56 3.40 1.64 14.43
N THR A 57 3.77 0.36 14.33
CA THR A 57 5.19 -0.06 14.49
C THR A 57 6.11 0.70 13.52
N ILE A 58 5.67 0.88 12.29
CA ILE A 58 6.40 1.62 11.26
C ILE A 58 6.65 3.08 11.64
N VAL A 59 5.72 3.72 12.34
CA VAL A 59 5.86 5.11 12.81
C VAL A 59 6.93 5.16 13.88
N THR A 60 6.88 4.28 14.87
CA THR A 60 7.90 4.17 15.91
C THR A 60 9.29 3.92 15.31
N ARG A 61 9.41 3.06 14.28
CA ARG A 61 10.67 2.79 13.59
C ARG A 61 11.22 4.04 12.89
N MET A 62 10.38 4.76 12.16
CA MET A 62 10.79 6.00 11.47
C MET A 62 11.24 7.09 12.46
N LEU A 63 10.50 7.30 13.55
CA LEU A 63 10.88 8.24 14.61
C LEU A 63 12.23 7.85 15.24
N ASN A 64 12.44 6.57 15.56
CA ASN A 64 13.71 6.07 16.10
C ASN A 64 14.88 6.19 15.12
N ALA A 65 14.61 6.22 13.81
CA ALA A 65 15.60 6.47 12.77
C ALA A 65 15.88 7.97 12.54
N GLY A 66 15.19 8.87 13.25
CA GLY A 66 15.39 10.32 13.17
C GLY A 66 14.54 11.03 12.11
N ALA A 67 13.49 10.37 11.59
CA ALA A 67 12.55 11.00 10.67
C ALA A 67 11.62 11.99 11.39
N VAL A 68 11.14 12.99 10.67
CA VAL A 68 10.09 13.90 11.12
C VAL A 68 8.79 13.49 10.46
N ILE A 69 7.78 13.12 11.26
CA ILE A 69 6.47 12.76 10.72
C ILE A 69 5.67 14.04 10.45
N ALA A 70 5.51 14.37 9.17
CA ALA A 70 4.91 15.64 8.73
C ALA A 70 3.38 15.69 8.86
N GLY A 71 2.72 14.53 8.95
CA GLY A 71 1.27 14.43 9.03
C GLY A 71 0.70 13.13 8.44
N LYS A 72 -0.61 13.11 8.26
CA LYS A 72 -1.34 12.03 7.59
C LYS A 72 -1.74 12.44 6.19
N ALA A 73 -1.37 11.64 5.20
CA ALA A 73 -1.81 11.82 3.83
C ALA A 73 -3.24 11.30 3.65
N ALA A 74 -4.04 11.99 2.83
CA ALA A 74 -5.36 11.49 2.44
C ALA A 74 -5.23 10.15 1.70
N CYS A 75 -6.19 9.26 1.93
CA CYS A 75 -6.35 8.01 1.22
C CYS A 75 -7.80 7.83 0.77
N GLU A 76 -8.02 6.89 -0.14
CA GLU A 76 -9.37 6.50 -0.54
C GLU A 76 -10.15 5.92 0.66
N ALA A 77 -11.46 6.08 0.67
CA ALA A 77 -12.31 5.64 1.78
C ALA A 77 -12.15 4.13 2.03
N TYR A 78 -11.70 3.78 3.24
CA TYR A 78 -11.32 2.43 3.67
C TYR A 78 -10.26 1.76 2.77
N CYS A 79 -9.55 2.51 1.94
CA CYS A 79 -8.68 2.00 0.88
C CYS A 79 -9.37 1.15 -0.21
N ILE A 80 -10.69 1.25 -0.36
CA ILE A 80 -11.48 0.48 -1.33
C ILE A 80 -11.65 1.26 -2.65
N SER A 81 -10.54 1.62 -3.29
CA SER A 81 -10.52 2.26 -4.61
C SER A 81 -9.11 2.31 -5.18
N GLY A 82 -8.97 2.01 -6.49
CA GLY A 82 -7.74 2.25 -7.25
C GLY A 82 -7.69 3.64 -7.91
N GLY A 83 -8.79 4.41 -7.83
CA GLY A 83 -8.87 5.80 -8.25
C GLY A 83 -8.40 6.75 -7.15
N SER A 84 -8.76 8.02 -7.27
CA SER A 84 -8.42 9.06 -6.27
C SER A 84 -9.61 9.98 -5.98
N ASN A 85 -10.80 9.40 -5.90
CA ASN A 85 -12.09 10.12 -5.93
C ASN A 85 -13.10 9.62 -4.89
N THR A 86 -12.71 8.72 -3.98
CA THR A 86 -13.62 8.21 -2.94
C THR A 86 -13.32 8.74 -1.55
N SER A 87 -12.23 9.48 -1.36
CA SER A 87 -11.91 10.09 -0.06
C SER A 87 -13.00 11.08 0.38
N TRP A 88 -13.42 11.00 1.63
CA TRP A 88 -14.37 11.92 2.27
C TRP A 88 -13.93 13.39 2.18
N THR A 89 -12.62 13.65 2.22
CA THR A 89 -12.07 15.01 2.12
C THR A 89 -12.08 15.56 0.69
N GLY A 90 -12.58 14.80 -0.28
CA GLY A 90 -12.67 15.15 -1.69
C GLY A 90 -11.63 14.44 -2.56
N PRO A 91 -11.73 14.59 -3.89
CA PRO A 91 -10.83 13.93 -4.83
C PRO A 91 -9.40 14.47 -4.74
N ILE A 92 -8.43 13.56 -4.77
CA ILE A 92 -7.01 13.90 -4.86
C ILE A 92 -6.66 14.01 -6.35
N HIS A 93 -6.10 15.14 -6.75
CA HIS A 93 -5.70 15.39 -8.13
C HIS A 93 -4.25 14.99 -8.39
N ASN A 94 -3.99 14.50 -9.59
CA ASN A 94 -2.65 14.23 -10.06
C ASN A 94 -1.81 15.52 -10.15
N PRO A 95 -0.60 15.58 -9.57
CA PRO A 95 0.24 16.78 -9.63
C PRO A 95 0.70 17.13 -11.04
N HIS A 96 0.75 16.17 -11.97
CA HIS A 96 1.05 16.43 -13.39
C HIS A 96 -0.10 17.10 -14.13
N ARG A 97 -1.35 16.91 -13.67
CA ARG A 97 -2.54 17.49 -14.29
C ARG A 97 -3.74 17.51 -13.34
N ARG A 98 -4.15 18.72 -12.91
CA ARG A 98 -5.36 18.90 -12.11
C ARG A 98 -6.60 18.35 -12.83
N GLY A 99 -7.50 17.72 -12.08
CA GLY A 99 -8.68 17.04 -12.63
C GLY A 99 -8.45 15.60 -13.07
N TYR A 100 -7.19 15.12 -13.10
CA TYR A 100 -6.86 13.73 -13.39
C TYR A 100 -6.63 12.95 -12.10
N SER A 101 -6.81 11.63 -12.18
CA SER A 101 -6.60 10.72 -11.06
C SER A 101 -5.12 10.66 -10.65
N ALA A 102 -4.85 10.77 -9.34
CA ALA A 102 -3.55 10.48 -8.76
C ALA A 102 -3.30 8.97 -8.56
N GLY A 103 -4.28 8.12 -8.91
CA GLY A 103 -4.34 6.71 -8.52
C GLY A 103 -4.57 6.54 -7.03
N GLY A 104 -4.84 5.31 -6.58
CA GLY A 104 -5.08 5.03 -5.16
C GLY A 104 -4.84 3.57 -4.78
N SER A 105 -5.06 3.21 -3.51
CA SER A 105 -5.68 4.03 -2.47
C SER A 105 -4.78 5.04 -1.75
N SER A 106 -3.45 4.93 -1.89
CA SER A 106 -2.48 5.86 -1.28
C SER A 106 -2.31 7.15 -2.10
N SER A 107 -3.43 7.73 -2.55
CA SER A 107 -3.52 8.84 -3.50
C SER A 107 -2.81 10.10 -2.98
N GLY A 108 -3.07 10.49 -1.73
CA GLY A 108 -2.43 11.65 -1.11
C GLY A 108 -0.94 11.46 -0.91
N SER A 109 -0.49 10.26 -0.50
CA SER A 109 0.93 9.95 -0.31
C SER A 109 1.71 10.16 -1.62
N ALA A 110 1.21 9.61 -2.73
CA ALA A 110 1.88 9.75 -4.02
C ALA A 110 1.83 11.19 -4.56
N ALA A 111 0.69 11.87 -4.42
CA ALA A 111 0.56 13.25 -4.88
C ALA A 111 1.54 14.18 -4.17
N LEU A 112 1.68 14.06 -2.84
CA LEU A 112 2.54 14.92 -2.02
C LEU A 112 4.04 14.66 -2.25
N VAL A 113 4.44 13.40 -2.41
CA VAL A 113 5.82 13.07 -2.79
C VAL A 113 6.13 13.57 -4.21
N ALA A 114 5.23 13.35 -5.17
CA ALA A 114 5.46 13.77 -6.56
C ALA A 114 5.45 15.30 -6.74
N SER A 115 4.73 16.05 -5.90
CA SER A 115 4.80 17.52 -5.89
C SER A 115 5.99 18.08 -5.10
N GLY A 116 6.75 17.24 -4.39
CA GLY A 116 7.89 17.65 -3.56
C GLY A 116 7.49 18.35 -2.26
N GLU A 117 6.27 18.14 -1.78
CA GLU A 117 5.78 18.71 -0.51
C GLU A 117 6.35 17.95 0.70
N VAL A 118 6.72 16.68 0.50
CA VAL A 118 7.47 15.86 1.47
C VAL A 118 8.51 14.98 0.77
N ASP A 119 9.51 14.53 1.51
CA ASP A 119 10.61 13.73 0.97
C ASP A 119 10.17 12.30 0.65
N MET A 120 9.41 11.68 1.56
CA MET A 120 8.96 10.30 1.44
C MET A 120 7.57 10.12 2.06
N ALA A 121 6.90 9.03 1.72
CA ALA A 121 5.63 8.67 2.32
C ALA A 121 5.47 7.15 2.48
N ILE A 122 4.57 6.76 3.38
CA ILE A 122 4.09 5.40 3.52
C ILE A 122 2.70 5.26 2.90
N GLY A 123 2.49 4.15 2.19
CA GLY A 123 1.18 3.74 1.70
C GLY A 123 0.84 2.30 2.06
N CYS A 124 -0.43 1.92 1.90
CA CYS A 124 -0.90 0.54 2.01
C CYS A 124 -1.14 -0.03 0.62
N ASP A 125 -0.92 -1.33 0.41
CA ASP A 125 -1.07 -2.01 -0.87
C ASP A 125 -1.74 -3.38 -0.70
N GLN A 126 -3.05 -3.42 -0.96
CA GLN A 126 -3.85 -4.65 -0.97
C GLN A 126 -3.97 -5.25 -2.37
N GLY A 127 -4.03 -4.40 -3.39
CA GLY A 127 -4.20 -4.80 -4.79
C GLY A 127 -3.43 -3.94 -5.79
N GLY A 128 -2.49 -3.11 -5.31
CA GLY A 128 -1.79 -2.11 -6.11
C GLY A 128 -1.69 -0.74 -5.45
N SER A 129 -2.22 -0.57 -4.24
CA SER A 129 -2.48 0.75 -3.65
C SER A 129 -1.25 1.59 -3.27
N VAL A 130 -0.02 1.05 -3.37
CA VAL A 130 1.23 1.84 -3.37
C VAL A 130 1.74 2.03 -4.81
N ARG A 131 1.71 0.95 -5.61
CA ARG A 131 2.30 0.92 -6.95
C ARG A 131 1.50 1.72 -7.99
N MET A 132 0.17 1.62 -8.00
CA MET A 132 -0.73 2.33 -8.91
C MET A 132 -0.64 3.86 -8.75
N PRO A 133 -0.76 4.44 -7.54
CA PRO A 133 -0.62 5.88 -7.39
C PRO A 133 0.81 6.36 -7.66
N ALA A 134 1.83 5.56 -7.33
CA ALA A 134 3.22 5.88 -7.71
C ALA A 134 3.41 5.93 -9.24
N ALA A 135 2.84 4.96 -9.97
CA ALA A 135 2.88 4.95 -11.43
C ALA A 135 2.13 6.15 -12.04
N ALA A 136 0.94 6.47 -11.51
CA ALA A 136 0.14 7.61 -11.99
C ALA A 136 0.82 8.96 -11.72
N CYS A 137 1.53 9.09 -10.59
CA CYS A 137 2.22 10.30 -10.18
C CYS A 137 3.69 10.35 -10.61
N GLY A 138 4.21 9.34 -11.32
CA GLY A 138 5.57 9.33 -11.88
C GLY A 138 6.69 9.25 -10.83
N ILE A 139 6.47 8.47 -9.77
CA ILE A 139 7.41 8.27 -8.65
C ILE A 139 7.60 6.77 -8.36
N VAL A 140 8.40 6.43 -7.34
CA VAL A 140 8.70 5.04 -6.96
C VAL A 140 7.78 4.59 -5.83
N GLY A 141 7.09 3.46 -6.03
CA GLY A 141 6.27 2.81 -5.00
C GLY A 141 6.64 1.34 -4.86
N MET A 142 6.96 0.91 -3.65
CA MET A 142 7.39 -0.47 -3.37
C MET A 142 6.36 -1.16 -2.48
N LYS A 143 5.84 -2.29 -2.98
CA LYS A 143 5.10 -3.25 -2.17
C LYS A 143 6.08 -4.35 -1.72
N PRO A 144 6.51 -4.37 -0.46
CA PRO A 144 7.50 -5.34 0.00
C PRO A 144 6.94 -6.78 -0.02
N THR A 145 7.84 -7.74 0.17
CA THR A 145 7.47 -9.14 0.45
C THR A 145 6.44 -9.20 1.57
N PHE A 146 5.43 -10.08 1.44
CA PHE A 146 4.37 -10.21 2.44
C PHE A 146 4.96 -10.54 3.82
N GLY A 147 4.54 -9.79 4.84
CA GLY A 147 5.06 -9.91 6.21
C GLY A 147 6.42 -9.25 6.47
N LEU A 148 7.15 -8.77 5.45
CA LEU A 148 8.47 -8.15 5.65
C LEU A 148 8.39 -6.88 6.50
N VAL A 149 7.43 -6.01 6.19
CA VAL A 149 7.11 -4.82 6.98
C VAL A 149 5.87 -5.12 7.82
N PRO A 150 5.89 -4.88 9.14
CA PRO A 150 4.75 -5.17 10.01
C PRO A 150 3.58 -4.24 9.69
N TYR A 151 2.38 -4.79 9.74
CA TYR A 151 1.12 -4.06 9.54
C TYR A 151 0.48 -3.62 10.87
N THR A 152 1.17 -3.84 12.00
CA THR A 152 0.72 -3.43 13.35
C THR A 152 0.41 -1.94 13.42
N GLY A 153 -0.80 -1.62 13.90
CA GLY A 153 -1.28 -0.26 14.00
C GLY A 153 -1.61 0.38 12.65
N ILE A 154 -1.92 -0.42 11.63
CA ILE A 154 -2.50 0.05 10.38
C ILE A 154 -3.86 -0.62 10.21
N LEU A 155 -4.87 0.13 9.78
CA LEU A 155 -6.19 -0.44 9.50
C LEU A 155 -6.07 -1.49 8.38
N GLY A 156 -6.37 -2.74 8.72
CA GLY A 156 -6.40 -3.87 7.79
C GLY A 156 -7.75 -4.00 7.12
N MET A 157 -7.75 -4.65 5.95
CA MET A 157 -8.97 -5.02 5.25
C MET A 157 -9.05 -6.52 5.09
N GLU A 158 -8.00 -7.12 4.54
CA GLU A 158 -7.89 -8.56 4.34
C GLU A 158 -6.45 -8.93 4.70
N PRO A 159 -6.24 -9.51 5.89
CA PRO A 159 -4.92 -9.85 6.37
C PRO A 159 -4.00 -10.66 5.46
N ASN A 160 -4.50 -11.47 4.53
CA ASN A 160 -3.67 -12.24 3.60
C ASN A 160 -3.08 -11.41 2.46
N ILE A 161 -3.55 -10.16 2.28
CA ILE A 161 -3.09 -9.25 1.22
C ILE A 161 -2.76 -7.85 1.73
N ASP A 162 -2.89 -7.58 3.04
CA ASP A 162 -2.48 -6.31 3.63
C ASP A 162 -0.94 -6.14 3.56
N HIS A 163 -0.47 -5.21 2.73
CA HIS A 163 0.92 -4.74 2.75
C HIS A 163 1.00 -3.25 3.09
N THR A 164 2.12 -2.84 3.67
CA THR A 164 2.50 -1.42 3.77
C THR A 164 3.90 -1.24 3.21
N GLY A 165 4.19 -0.08 2.61
CA GLY A 165 5.47 0.13 1.94
C GLY A 165 5.79 1.58 1.59
N PRO A 166 7.06 1.86 1.23
CA PRO A 166 7.54 3.20 0.95
C PRO A 166 7.15 3.70 -0.44
N THR A 167 6.87 5.00 -0.51
CA THR A 167 6.63 5.80 -1.71
C THR A 167 7.61 6.98 -1.71
N THR A 168 8.45 7.10 -2.75
CA THR A 168 9.62 8.01 -2.78
C THR A 168 9.87 8.53 -4.20
N THR A 169 10.68 9.58 -4.35
CA THR A 169 11.09 10.06 -5.69
C THR A 169 12.21 9.23 -6.33
N THR A 170 12.96 8.46 -5.54
CA THR A 170 14.09 7.65 -6.04
C THR A 170 14.07 6.24 -5.47
N VAL A 171 14.65 5.29 -6.21
CA VAL A 171 14.86 3.90 -5.77
C VAL A 171 15.81 3.83 -4.57
N ALA A 172 16.79 4.74 -4.49
CA ALA A 172 17.73 4.79 -3.38
C ALA A 172 17.04 5.14 -2.05
N ASP A 173 16.17 6.15 -2.08
CA ASP A 173 15.38 6.53 -0.89
C ASP A 173 14.35 5.45 -0.56
N ASN A 174 13.83 4.75 -1.57
CA ASN A 174 12.93 3.62 -1.35
C ASN A 174 13.61 2.47 -0.60
N ALA A 175 14.82 2.09 -1.02
CA ALA A 175 15.63 1.07 -0.36
C ALA A 175 16.02 1.50 1.06
N LEU A 176 16.41 2.75 1.24
CA LEU A 176 16.75 3.34 2.54
C LEU A 176 15.57 3.27 3.51
N LEU A 177 14.39 3.74 3.10
CA LEU A 177 13.20 3.70 3.93
C LEU A 177 12.76 2.26 4.21
N LEU A 178 12.88 1.34 3.24
CA LEU A 178 12.58 -0.07 3.46
C LEU A 178 13.47 -0.70 4.54
N GLU A 179 14.76 -0.33 4.63
CA GLU A 179 15.66 -0.81 5.71
C GLU A 179 15.15 -0.39 7.10
N VAL A 180 14.60 0.82 7.22
CA VAL A 180 14.01 1.33 8.47
C VAL A 180 12.71 0.59 8.81
N LEU A 181 11.91 0.27 7.80
CA LEU A 181 10.58 -0.32 7.97
C LEU A 181 10.60 -1.82 8.19
N ALA A 182 11.54 -2.57 7.61
CA ALA A 182 11.53 -4.03 7.56
C ALA A 182 11.86 -4.66 8.93
N GLY A 183 11.32 -5.87 9.17
CA GLY A 183 11.64 -6.70 10.33
C GLY A 183 10.47 -7.03 11.23
N ALA A 184 10.64 -8.07 12.05
CA ALA A 184 9.59 -8.60 12.92
C ALA A 184 9.31 -7.61 14.04
N ASP A 185 8.05 -7.49 14.43
CA ASP A 185 7.66 -6.74 15.62
C ASP A 185 7.10 -7.61 16.74
N GLY A 186 6.79 -8.88 16.44
CA GLY A 186 6.24 -9.84 17.40
C GLY A 186 4.75 -9.61 17.71
N LEU A 187 4.10 -8.70 16.99
CA LEU A 187 2.71 -8.28 17.21
C LEU A 187 1.83 -8.56 15.99
N ASP A 188 2.40 -8.63 14.78
CA ASP A 188 1.66 -8.91 13.54
C ASP A 188 1.77 -10.39 13.14
N THR A 189 0.63 -11.09 13.16
CA THR A 189 0.55 -12.50 12.78
C THR A 189 0.75 -12.75 11.28
N ARG A 190 0.86 -11.70 10.44
CA ARG A 190 1.23 -11.83 9.02
C ARG A 190 2.71 -12.15 8.81
N GLN A 191 3.55 -11.87 9.82
CA GLN A 191 5.00 -12.02 9.70
C GLN A 191 5.44 -13.46 9.92
N HIS A 192 5.95 -14.09 8.87
CA HIS A 192 6.48 -15.45 8.91
C HIS A 192 7.77 -15.54 8.11
N SER A 193 8.81 -16.18 8.70
CA SER A 193 10.09 -16.48 8.03
C SER A 193 10.70 -15.28 7.29
N ILE A 194 10.67 -14.10 7.91
CA ILE A 194 11.17 -12.88 7.30
C ILE A 194 12.69 -12.83 7.29
N THR A 195 13.25 -12.30 6.20
CA THR A 195 14.68 -11.99 6.10
C THR A 195 14.82 -10.49 5.83
N VAL A 196 15.57 -9.83 6.70
CA VAL A 196 15.90 -8.40 6.56
C VAL A 196 17.32 -8.31 6.04
N GLU A 197 17.52 -7.40 5.10
CA GLU A 197 18.82 -7.15 4.48
C GLU A 197 19.11 -5.65 4.47
N ARG A 198 20.36 -5.30 4.13
CA ARG A 198 20.74 -3.92 3.86
C ARG A 198 20.50 -3.62 2.38
N TYR A 199 19.25 -3.32 2.03
CA TYR A 199 18.81 -3.09 0.65
C TYR A 199 19.62 -2.00 -0.08
N THR A 200 20.12 -1.01 0.64
CA THR A 200 20.97 0.07 0.10
C THR A 200 22.33 -0.44 -0.37
N GLU A 201 22.82 -1.56 0.14
CA GLU A 201 24.08 -2.18 -0.32
C GLU A 201 23.93 -2.85 -1.70
N ALA A 202 22.70 -3.00 -2.22
CA ALA A 202 22.47 -3.45 -3.58
C ALA A 202 22.58 -2.31 -4.62
N LEU A 203 22.54 -1.05 -4.18
CA LEU A 203 22.57 0.10 -5.09
C LEU A 203 23.92 0.24 -5.79
N GLY A 204 23.88 0.55 -7.08
CA GLY A 204 25.08 0.76 -7.90
C GLY A 204 25.85 -0.51 -8.24
N LYS A 205 25.36 -1.70 -7.84
CA LYS A 205 25.89 -2.98 -8.33
C LYS A 205 25.58 -3.14 -9.82
N ASP A 206 26.52 -3.77 -10.50
CA ASP A 206 26.39 -4.16 -11.89
C ASP A 206 25.30 -5.23 -12.05
N ILE A 207 24.61 -5.20 -13.18
CA ILE A 207 23.52 -6.12 -13.52
C ILE A 207 23.88 -7.05 -14.68
N ASN A 208 25.16 -7.06 -15.11
CA ASN A 208 25.66 -8.00 -16.11
C ASN A 208 25.28 -9.45 -15.75
N GLY A 209 24.62 -10.13 -16.68
CA GLY A 209 24.15 -11.51 -16.52
C GLY A 209 22.88 -11.67 -15.67
N LEU A 210 22.26 -10.59 -15.20
CA LEU A 210 20.96 -10.66 -14.53
C LEU A 210 19.87 -11.10 -15.52
N ARG A 211 19.07 -12.10 -15.16
CA ARG A 211 17.95 -12.57 -15.99
C ARG A 211 16.67 -11.83 -15.66
N ILE A 212 16.06 -11.18 -16.65
CA ILE A 212 14.82 -10.41 -16.53
C ILE A 212 13.76 -11.04 -17.44
N GLY A 213 12.70 -11.57 -16.83
CA GLY A 213 11.53 -12.08 -17.54
C GLY A 213 10.49 -10.97 -17.77
N VAL A 214 10.12 -10.74 -19.02
CA VAL A 214 9.00 -9.86 -19.41
C VAL A 214 7.75 -10.72 -19.56
N VAL A 215 6.84 -10.62 -18.58
CA VAL A 215 5.62 -11.46 -18.53
C VAL A 215 4.63 -11.01 -19.61
N GLU A 216 4.38 -11.87 -20.60
CA GLU A 216 3.54 -11.57 -21.76
C GLU A 216 2.11 -11.17 -21.38
N GLU A 217 1.52 -11.90 -20.42
CA GLU A 217 0.14 -11.68 -19.95
C GLU A 217 -0.06 -10.29 -19.32
N GLY A 218 1.00 -9.63 -18.88
CA GLY A 218 0.95 -8.26 -18.38
C GLY A 218 0.65 -7.21 -19.45
N PHE A 219 0.79 -7.56 -20.73
CA PHE A 219 0.61 -6.65 -21.87
C PHE A 219 -0.62 -6.96 -22.73
N THR A 220 -1.32 -8.07 -22.46
CA THR A 220 -2.47 -8.53 -23.24
C THR A 220 -3.80 -8.30 -22.53
N HIS A 221 -3.80 -7.57 -21.41
CA HIS A 221 -5.00 -7.27 -20.64
C HIS A 221 -6.02 -6.46 -21.48
N PRO A 222 -7.30 -6.87 -21.53
CA PRO A 222 -8.34 -6.09 -22.17
C PRO A 222 -8.43 -4.67 -21.59
N GLY A 223 -8.41 -3.64 -22.44
CA GLY A 223 -8.43 -2.24 -22.00
C GLY A 223 -7.06 -1.66 -21.64
N GLY A 224 -5.98 -2.42 -21.80
CA GLY A 224 -4.61 -1.88 -21.71
C GLY A 224 -4.33 -0.85 -22.81
N ASP A 225 -3.58 0.20 -22.47
CA ASP A 225 -3.16 1.23 -23.43
C ASP A 225 -1.91 0.76 -24.19
N ALA A 226 -2.03 0.62 -25.51
CA ALA A 226 -0.94 0.16 -26.37
C ALA A 226 0.30 1.06 -26.32
N VAL A 227 0.13 2.38 -26.11
CA VAL A 227 1.24 3.33 -25.99
C VAL A 227 1.97 3.10 -24.68
N VAL A 228 1.26 2.88 -23.57
CA VAL A 228 1.86 2.55 -22.27
C VAL A 228 2.61 1.23 -22.36
N ASN A 229 2.00 0.20 -22.95
CA ASN A 229 2.61 -1.11 -23.15
C ASN A 229 3.91 -1.01 -23.95
N ALA A 230 3.90 -0.26 -25.05
CA ALA A 230 5.09 -0.04 -25.87
C ALA A 230 6.21 0.68 -25.10
N LYS A 231 5.88 1.67 -24.26
CA LYS A 231 6.85 2.40 -23.43
C LYS A 231 7.48 1.51 -22.36
N VAL A 232 6.69 0.68 -21.68
CA VAL A 232 7.19 -0.25 -20.66
C VAL A 232 8.07 -1.33 -21.29
N ARG A 233 7.68 -1.87 -22.45
CA ARG A 233 8.53 -2.82 -23.20
C ARG A 233 9.85 -2.18 -23.64
N ALA A 234 9.80 -0.96 -24.18
CA ALA A 234 11.02 -0.24 -24.53
C ALA A 234 11.92 0.02 -23.32
N ALA A 235 11.36 0.25 -22.13
CA ALA A 235 12.15 0.37 -20.90
C ALA A 235 12.79 -0.96 -20.47
N ALA A 236 12.09 -2.09 -20.62
CA ALA A 236 12.66 -3.42 -20.36
C ALA A 236 13.87 -3.71 -21.27
N GLU A 237 13.79 -3.31 -22.55
CA GLU A 237 14.88 -3.46 -23.52
C GLU A 237 16.17 -2.72 -23.13
N ARG A 238 16.05 -1.58 -22.43
CA ARG A 238 17.21 -0.82 -21.96
C ARG A 238 18.11 -1.64 -21.02
N PHE A 239 17.56 -2.64 -20.33
CA PHE A 239 18.36 -3.51 -19.47
C PHE A 239 19.29 -4.44 -20.26
N ARG A 240 18.95 -4.81 -21.51
CA ARG A 240 19.87 -5.56 -22.39
C ARG A 240 21.13 -4.75 -22.68
N GLU A 241 20.98 -3.44 -22.92
CA GLU A 241 22.10 -2.54 -23.16
C GLU A 241 23.00 -2.37 -21.93
N LEU A 242 22.46 -2.62 -20.74
CA LEU A 242 23.17 -2.61 -19.46
C LEU A 242 23.72 -4.00 -19.08
N GLY A 243 23.63 -4.98 -19.98
CA GLY A 243 24.21 -6.32 -19.84
C GLY A 243 23.34 -7.38 -19.17
N ALA A 244 22.05 -7.09 -18.94
CA ALA A 244 21.10 -8.09 -18.48
C ALA A 244 20.61 -8.99 -19.64
N GLU A 245 20.25 -10.23 -19.31
CA GLU A 245 19.54 -11.15 -20.19
C GLU A 245 18.03 -10.91 -20.08
N VAL A 246 17.43 -10.24 -21.05
CA VAL A 246 15.98 -9.98 -21.07
C VAL A 246 15.31 -10.98 -22.01
N ALA A 247 14.24 -11.63 -21.56
CA ALA A 247 13.45 -12.56 -22.38
C ALA A 247 11.94 -12.40 -22.10
N ASP A 248 11.12 -12.55 -23.13
CA ASP A 248 9.67 -12.71 -22.93
C ASP A 248 9.40 -14.09 -22.32
N ILE A 249 8.54 -14.13 -21.31
CA ILE A 249 8.10 -15.36 -20.64
C ILE A 249 6.59 -15.36 -20.51
N SER A 250 5.99 -16.55 -20.52
CA SER A 250 4.57 -16.73 -20.26
C SER A 250 4.37 -17.27 -18.84
N ILE A 251 3.47 -16.63 -18.10
CA ILE A 251 2.92 -17.11 -16.84
C ILE A 251 1.40 -17.08 -17.01
N ALA A 252 0.83 -18.11 -17.63
CA ALA A 252 -0.60 -18.13 -17.98
C ALA A 252 -1.53 -17.81 -16.80
N ALA A 253 -1.15 -18.24 -15.59
CA ALA A 253 -1.91 -17.97 -14.37
C ALA A 253 -2.03 -16.46 -14.03
N HIS A 254 -1.11 -15.61 -14.51
CA HIS A 254 -1.11 -14.15 -14.32
C HIS A 254 -2.44 -13.53 -14.78
N SER A 255 -2.99 -13.98 -15.91
CA SER A 255 -4.27 -13.49 -16.45
C SER A 255 -5.45 -13.66 -15.50
N SER A 256 -5.38 -14.65 -14.60
CA SER A 256 -6.44 -14.96 -13.63
C SER A 256 -6.14 -14.45 -12.21
N ALA A 257 -4.93 -13.96 -11.95
CA ALA A 257 -4.48 -13.58 -10.61
C ALA A 257 -5.34 -12.49 -9.99
N GLY A 258 -5.72 -11.47 -10.76
CA GLY A 258 -6.57 -10.37 -10.28
C GLY A 258 -7.98 -10.81 -9.88
N ALA A 259 -8.50 -11.89 -10.48
CA ALA A 259 -9.82 -12.41 -10.12
C ALA A 259 -9.83 -13.01 -8.70
N LEU A 260 -8.69 -13.49 -8.19
CA LEU A 260 -8.59 -14.02 -6.84
C LEU A 260 -8.88 -12.96 -5.78
N THR A 261 -8.55 -11.68 -6.02
CA THR A 261 -8.85 -10.59 -5.08
C THR A 261 -10.35 -10.47 -4.82
N PHE A 262 -11.21 -10.72 -5.82
CA PHE A 262 -12.66 -10.71 -5.64
C PHE A 262 -13.18 -11.89 -4.82
N LEU A 263 -12.45 -13.01 -4.79
CA LEU A 263 -12.80 -14.15 -3.93
C LEU A 263 -12.55 -13.85 -2.44
N LEU A 264 -11.76 -12.82 -2.15
CA LEU A 264 -11.46 -12.40 -0.78
C LEU A 264 -12.44 -11.34 -0.25
N VAL A 265 -13.40 -10.89 -1.06
CA VAL A 265 -14.36 -9.83 -0.67
C VAL A 265 -15.16 -10.18 0.60
N GLN A 266 -15.49 -11.46 0.80
CA GLN A 266 -16.20 -11.92 2.00
C GLN A 266 -15.36 -11.66 3.27
N SER A 267 -14.09 -12.07 3.25
CA SER A 267 -13.16 -11.82 4.36
C SER A 267 -12.90 -10.33 4.55
N MET A 268 -12.80 -9.57 3.46
CA MET A 268 -12.61 -8.12 3.51
C MET A 268 -13.77 -7.42 4.23
N VAL A 269 -15.01 -7.79 3.90
CA VAL A 269 -16.22 -7.25 4.54
C VAL A 269 -16.35 -7.72 5.97
N GLU A 270 -15.99 -8.97 6.28
CA GLU A 270 -16.00 -9.48 7.64
C GLU A 270 -15.03 -8.77 8.56
N THR A 271 -13.78 -8.66 8.11
CA THR A 271 -12.71 -8.00 8.84
C THR A 271 -13.09 -6.55 9.04
N THR A 272 -13.31 -5.81 7.96
CA THR A 272 -13.53 -4.35 8.03
C THR A 272 -14.85 -4.01 8.73
N PHE A 273 -15.98 -4.60 8.31
CA PHE A 273 -17.32 -4.13 8.71
C PHE A 273 -18.00 -5.04 9.74
N SER A 274 -18.07 -6.36 9.49
CA SER A 274 -18.85 -7.26 10.36
C SER A 274 -18.27 -7.38 11.77
N THR A 275 -16.93 -7.31 11.88
CA THR A 275 -16.16 -7.43 13.14
C THR A 275 -15.56 -6.10 13.59
N ASP A 276 -16.06 -4.99 13.05
CA ASP A 276 -15.64 -3.62 13.39
C ASP A 276 -14.19 -3.26 13.06
N GLY A 277 -13.44 -4.13 12.37
CA GLY A 277 -12.13 -3.78 11.80
C GLY A 277 -11.12 -4.93 11.76
N TYR A 278 -10.70 -5.46 12.90
CA TYR A 278 -9.50 -6.32 12.97
C TYR A 278 -9.75 -7.80 12.60
N GLY A 279 -11.00 -8.20 12.36
CA GLY A 279 -11.35 -9.62 12.24
C GLY A 279 -11.31 -10.35 13.59
N THR A 280 -11.55 -11.66 13.55
CA THR A 280 -11.48 -12.54 14.73
C THR A 280 -10.56 -13.72 14.48
N GLY A 281 -10.11 -14.40 15.55
CA GLY A 281 -9.28 -15.61 15.43
C GLY A 281 -7.78 -15.36 15.16
N ARG A 282 -7.35 -14.10 15.26
CA ARG A 282 -5.95 -13.65 15.09
C ARG A 282 -5.40 -13.19 16.43
N ARG A 283 -4.09 -13.29 16.61
CA ARG A 283 -3.37 -12.81 17.81
C ARG A 283 -2.65 -11.49 17.57
N ASP A 284 -3.15 -10.70 16.63
CA ASP A 284 -2.62 -9.37 16.36
C ASP A 284 -2.83 -8.43 17.56
N LEU A 285 -2.00 -7.39 17.68
CA LEU A 285 -2.32 -6.24 18.53
C LEU A 285 -3.56 -5.52 17.97
N MET A 286 -4.62 -5.44 18.78
CA MET A 286 -5.89 -4.78 18.42
C MET A 286 -6.13 -3.54 19.29
N ALA A 287 -6.78 -2.52 18.73
CA ALA A 287 -7.11 -1.26 19.40
C ALA A 287 -8.60 -1.20 19.78
N PRO A 288 -9.02 -1.50 21.02
CA PRO A 288 -10.44 -1.60 21.38
C PRO A 288 -11.24 -0.30 21.15
N ASP A 289 -10.60 0.84 21.36
CA ASP A 289 -11.14 2.18 21.11
C ASP A 289 -11.43 2.41 19.62
N PHE A 290 -10.58 1.89 18.72
CA PHE A 290 -10.85 1.90 17.29
C PHE A 290 -12.11 1.10 16.95
N LEU A 291 -12.23 -0.15 17.44
CA LEU A 291 -13.42 -0.98 17.15
C LEU A 291 -14.70 -0.30 17.64
N ALA A 292 -14.68 0.24 18.85
CA ALA A 292 -15.82 0.96 19.43
C ALA A 292 -16.21 2.20 18.58
N THR A 293 -15.21 2.94 18.10
CA THR A 293 -15.42 4.12 17.25
C THR A 293 -15.95 3.73 15.87
N HIS A 294 -15.33 2.72 15.24
CA HIS A 294 -15.66 2.29 13.89
C HIS A 294 -17.07 1.69 13.83
N ARG A 295 -17.49 0.95 14.87
CA ARG A 295 -18.84 0.35 14.99
C ARG A 295 -20.00 1.29 14.67
N ARG A 296 -19.82 2.60 14.90
CA ARG A 296 -20.78 3.68 14.59
C ARG A 296 -21.15 3.78 13.11
N TRP A 297 -20.40 3.13 12.20
CA TRP A 297 -20.75 3.04 10.78
C TRP A 297 -22.17 2.51 10.57
N ARG A 298 -22.68 1.64 11.47
CA ARG A 298 -24.03 1.05 11.35
C ARG A 298 -25.14 2.07 11.43
N ASP A 299 -24.94 3.14 12.20
CA ASP A 299 -25.91 4.23 12.35
C ASP A 299 -25.71 5.34 11.30
N ARG A 300 -24.64 5.22 10.49
CA ARG A 300 -24.21 6.20 9.48
C ARG A 300 -23.96 5.53 8.13
N ALA A 301 -24.69 4.45 7.84
CA ALA A 301 -24.43 3.60 6.67
C ALA A 301 -24.58 4.36 5.34
N ASP A 302 -25.45 5.38 5.30
CA ASP A 302 -25.66 6.26 4.13
C ASP A 302 -24.43 7.12 3.79
N GLU A 303 -23.47 7.24 4.71
CA GLU A 303 -22.22 7.98 4.49
C GLU A 303 -21.09 7.10 3.92
N LEU A 304 -21.30 5.78 3.83
CA LEU A 304 -20.29 4.87 3.29
C LEU A 304 -20.06 5.14 1.80
N PRO A 305 -18.81 5.02 1.31
CA PRO A 305 -18.54 5.16 -0.12
C PRO A 305 -19.28 4.07 -0.90
N VAL A 306 -19.76 4.40 -2.10
CA VAL A 306 -20.47 3.48 -2.99
C VAL A 306 -19.69 2.17 -3.20
N THR A 307 -18.36 2.24 -3.29
CA THR A 307 -17.51 1.05 -3.43
C THR A 307 -17.60 0.11 -2.23
N ALA A 308 -17.63 0.64 -0.99
CA ALA A 308 -17.84 -0.18 0.19
C ALA A 308 -19.22 -0.83 0.20
N VAL A 309 -20.28 -0.07 -0.10
CA VAL A 309 -21.65 -0.59 -0.16
C VAL A 309 -21.76 -1.72 -1.19
N LEU A 310 -21.20 -1.54 -2.39
CA LEU A 310 -21.19 -2.57 -3.43
C LEU A 310 -20.49 -3.85 -2.98
N LEU A 311 -19.33 -3.74 -2.32
CA LEU A 311 -18.61 -4.91 -1.81
C LEU A 311 -19.36 -5.60 -0.66
N MET A 312 -20.01 -4.85 0.22
CA MET A 312 -20.87 -5.41 1.28
C MET A 312 -22.04 -6.19 0.68
N LEU A 313 -22.73 -5.63 -0.32
CA LEU A 313 -23.83 -6.31 -1.01
C LEU A 313 -23.34 -7.56 -1.75
N LEU A 314 -22.21 -7.47 -2.45
CA LEU A 314 -21.61 -8.60 -3.15
C LEU A 314 -21.21 -9.72 -2.17
N ALA A 315 -20.51 -9.40 -1.08
CA ALA A 315 -20.12 -10.36 -0.06
C ALA A 315 -21.34 -11.04 0.55
N LYS A 316 -22.40 -10.28 0.87
CA LYS A 316 -23.64 -10.83 1.40
C LYS A 316 -24.34 -11.73 0.39
N HIS A 317 -24.38 -11.33 -0.88
CA HIS A 317 -24.93 -12.15 -1.95
C HIS A 317 -24.18 -13.47 -2.10
N MET A 318 -22.84 -13.43 -2.18
CA MET A 318 -22.00 -14.64 -2.25
C MET A 318 -22.23 -15.55 -1.04
N GLN A 319 -22.28 -14.98 0.17
CA GLN A 319 -22.55 -15.73 1.40
C GLN A 319 -23.90 -16.45 1.33
N ASN A 320 -24.95 -15.78 0.85
CA ASN A 320 -26.28 -16.37 0.74
C ASN A 320 -26.38 -17.45 -0.34
N GLN A 321 -25.65 -17.31 -1.46
CA GLN A 321 -25.73 -18.25 -2.59
C GLN A 321 -24.85 -19.50 -2.40
N VAL A 322 -23.64 -19.32 -1.89
CA VAL A 322 -22.59 -20.37 -1.91
C VAL A 322 -21.78 -20.43 -0.62
N GLY A 323 -22.18 -19.70 0.42
CA GLY A 323 -21.45 -19.61 1.67
C GLY A 323 -20.02 -19.11 1.47
N TYR A 324 -19.07 -19.73 2.15
CA TYR A 324 -17.63 -19.43 2.06
C TYR A 324 -16.87 -20.31 1.07
N SER A 325 -17.58 -21.11 0.27
CA SER A 325 -16.92 -22.04 -0.65
C SER A 325 -16.06 -21.32 -1.71
N LEU A 326 -16.48 -20.13 -2.17
CA LEU A 326 -15.69 -19.31 -3.10
C LEU A 326 -14.46 -18.71 -2.44
N TYR A 327 -14.58 -18.17 -1.22
CA TYR A 327 -13.45 -17.72 -0.42
C TYR A 327 -12.41 -18.84 -0.24
N ALA A 328 -12.85 -20.03 0.19
CA ALA A 328 -11.97 -21.18 0.38
C ALA A 328 -11.26 -21.61 -0.92
N LYS A 329 -11.97 -21.59 -2.06
CA LYS A 329 -11.36 -21.83 -3.38
C LYS A 329 -10.30 -20.79 -3.72
N GLY A 330 -10.57 -19.51 -3.44
CA GLY A 330 -9.61 -18.43 -3.64
C GLY A 330 -8.34 -18.64 -2.84
N VAL A 331 -8.46 -18.88 -1.53
CA VAL A 331 -7.33 -19.17 -0.63
C VAL A 331 -6.54 -20.38 -1.12
N ASN A 332 -7.20 -21.48 -1.47
CA ASN A 332 -6.53 -22.70 -1.95
C ASN A 332 -5.82 -22.50 -3.30
N ALA A 333 -6.33 -21.62 -4.16
CA ALA A 333 -5.73 -21.33 -5.46
C ALA A 333 -4.42 -20.53 -5.34
N VAL A 334 -4.20 -19.78 -4.26
CA VAL A 334 -3.00 -18.97 -4.05
C VAL A 334 -1.72 -19.80 -4.09
N THR A 335 -1.72 -21.02 -3.55
CA THR A 335 -0.55 -21.91 -3.58
C THR A 335 -0.14 -22.26 -5.01
N GLY A 336 -1.11 -22.59 -5.87
CA GLY A 336 -0.84 -22.87 -7.28
C GLY A 336 -0.39 -21.64 -8.05
N LEU A 337 -0.97 -20.47 -7.76
CA LEU A 337 -0.55 -19.21 -8.37
C LEU A 337 0.88 -18.84 -7.96
N ARG A 338 1.24 -19.01 -6.69
CA ARG A 338 2.61 -18.78 -6.20
C ARG A 338 3.62 -19.69 -6.92
N ALA A 339 3.33 -20.98 -6.99
CA ALA A 339 4.19 -21.96 -7.67
C ALA A 339 4.31 -21.72 -9.19
N ALA A 340 3.43 -20.93 -9.80
CA ALA A 340 3.56 -20.53 -11.20
C ALA A 340 4.51 -19.33 -11.40
N TYR A 341 4.73 -18.51 -10.35
CA TYR A 341 5.70 -17.41 -10.38
C TYR A 341 7.10 -17.84 -9.92
N ASP A 342 7.18 -18.81 -8.99
CA ASP A 342 8.43 -19.40 -8.51
C ASP A 342 9.12 -20.25 -9.60
#